data_AF-A0A702P869-F1
#
_entry.id   AF-A0A702P869-F1
#
_cell.length_a   1.000
_cell.length_b   1.000
_cell.length_c   1.000
_cell.angle_alpha   90.00
_cell.angle_beta   90.00
_cell.angle_gamma   90.00
#
_symmetry.space_group_name_H-M   'P 1'
#
loop_
_entity.id
_entity.type
_entity.pdbx_description
1 polymer ?
#
loop_
_entity_poly.entity_id
_entity_poly.type
_entity_poly.pdbx_seq_one_letter_code
_entity_poly.pdbx_strand_id
1 'polypeptide(L)'
;MSETQSIPAGRVEIVLSVPYVTAAGQEIDRVTMRAPTVRDRLLHRRNPKPEAEADLDMIAGLCGMDAQDLMNMEACDYLRLEKQFNVFLLPPARRTPTAS
;
A
#
# COMPACT_ATOMS: atom_id res chain seq x y z
N MET A 1 19.22 19.05 -12.56
CA MET A 1 18.36 18.26 -13.46
C MET A 1 17.30 17.63 -12.60
N SER A 2 16.10 18.21 -12.56
CA SER A 2 14.99 17.65 -11.77
C SER A 2 14.46 16.45 -12.52
N GLU A 3 14.81 15.24 -12.06
CA GLU A 3 14.15 14.03 -12.51
C GLU A 3 12.65 14.23 -12.30
N THR A 4 11.92 14.32 -13.41
CA THR A 4 10.46 14.26 -13.37
C THR A 4 10.12 12.85 -12.96
N GLN A 5 10.08 12.62 -11.65
CA GLN A 5 9.70 11.36 -11.06
C GLN A 5 8.25 11.12 -11.49
N SER A 6 8.09 10.28 -12.52
CA SER A 6 6.78 9.91 -13.08
C SER A 6 5.88 9.44 -11.93
N ILE A 7 4.94 10.30 -11.53
CA ILE A 7 4.00 9.98 -10.46
C ILE A 7 3.06 8.90 -11.00
N PRO A 8 2.89 7.75 -10.31
CA PRO A 8 1.94 6.75 -10.74
C PRO A 8 0.55 7.36 -10.87
N ALA A 9 -0.06 7.24 -12.05
CA ALA A 9 -1.40 7.80 -12.30
C ALA A 9 -2.50 7.11 -11.46
N GLY A 10 -2.28 5.88 -11.00
CA GLY A 10 -3.23 5.17 -10.14
C GLY A 10 -3.00 5.47 -8.66
N ARG A 11 -3.93 6.17 -8.03
CA ARG A 11 -4.08 6.24 -6.57
C ARG A 11 -5.51 5.86 -6.22
N VAL A 12 -5.69 5.12 -5.14
CA VAL A 12 -7.02 4.75 -4.64
C VAL A 12 -7.04 5.02 -3.15
N GLU A 13 -8.13 5.60 -2.68
CA GLU A 13 -8.39 5.78 -1.25
C GLU A 13 -9.13 4.54 -0.72
N ILE A 14 -8.64 4.01 0.38
CA ILE A 14 -9.17 2.82 1.06
C ILE A 14 -9.71 3.29 2.41
N VAL A 15 -11.01 3.09 2.63
CA VAL A 15 -11.65 3.40 3.92
C VAL A 15 -11.39 2.24 4.88
N LEU A 16 -10.83 2.57 6.04
CA LEU A 16 -10.58 1.64 7.13
C LEU A 16 -11.89 1.28 7.83
N SER A 17 -11.96 0.05 8.33
CA SER A 17 -13.13 -0.47 9.06
C SER A 17 -13.11 -0.02 10.51
N VAL A 18 -11.90 0.21 11.04
CA VAL A 18 -11.68 0.70 12.40
C VAL A 18 -10.89 2.01 12.38
N PRO A 19 -11.17 2.94 13.31
CA PRO A 19 -10.29 4.09 13.53
C PRO A 19 -8.89 3.59 13.87
N TYR A 20 -7.88 4.11 13.17
CA TYR A 20 -6.50 3.68 13.35
C TYR A 20 -5.61 4.87 13.72
N VAL A 21 -4.65 4.64 14.61
CA VAL A 21 -3.68 5.65 15.03
C VAL A 21 -2.30 5.22 14.54
N THR A 22 -1.67 6.02 13.70
CA THR A 22 -0.31 5.75 13.21
C THR A 22 0.71 5.74 14.36
N ALA A 23 1.89 5.19 14.12
CA ALA A 23 2.99 5.22 15.09
C ALA A 23 3.42 6.65 15.46
N ALA A 24 3.15 7.63 14.57
CA ALA A 24 3.36 9.06 14.83
C ALA A 24 2.24 9.72 15.65
N GLY A 25 1.20 8.97 16.05
CA GLY A 25 0.08 9.46 16.85
C GLY A 25 -1.03 10.15 16.05
N GLN A 26 -1.09 9.96 14.73
CA GLN A 26 -2.13 10.55 13.89
C GLN A 26 -3.31 9.58 13.75
N GLU A 27 -4.51 10.04 14.14
CA GLU A 27 -5.75 9.30 13.87
C GLU A 27 -6.13 9.43 12.39
N ILE A 28 -6.42 8.29 11.77
CA ILE A 28 -6.85 8.19 10.38
C ILE A 28 -8.00 7.17 10.25
N ASP A 29 -8.88 7.42 9.30
CA ASP A 29 -9.98 6.53 8.89
C ASP A 29 -9.80 6.05 7.43
N ARG A 30 -8.77 6.56 6.75
CA ARG A 30 -8.54 6.39 5.31
C ARG A 30 -7.06 6.31 5.00
N VAL A 31 -6.71 5.47 4.04
CA VAL A 31 -5.35 5.30 3.53
C VAL A 31 -5.34 5.46 2.01
N THR A 32 -4.43 6.28 1.49
CA THR A 32 -4.23 6.40 0.05
C THR A 32 -3.13 5.44 -0.40
N MET A 33 -3.45 4.50 -1.29
CA MET A 33 -2.46 3.60 -1.89
C MET A 33 -2.18 3.99 -3.34
N ARG A 34 -0.90 4.14 -3.70
CA ARG A 34 -0.47 4.30 -5.10
C ARG A 34 -0.25 2.95 -5.78
N ALA A 35 -0.40 2.92 -7.09
CA ALA A 35 -0.01 1.76 -7.88
C ALA A 35 1.50 1.45 -7.74
N PRO A 36 1.89 0.17 -7.63
CA PRO A 36 3.29 -0.23 -7.59
C PRO A 36 3.98 0.03 -8.93
N THR A 37 5.23 0.44 -8.86
CA THR A 37 6.12 0.62 -10.01
C THR A 37 7.09 -0.55 -10.13
N VAL A 38 7.82 -0.61 -11.26
CA VAL A 38 8.92 -1.58 -11.42
C VAL A 38 10.00 -1.38 -10.35
N ARG A 39 10.25 -0.13 -9.91
CA ARG A 39 11.20 0.16 -8.84
C ARG A 39 10.79 -0.52 -7.53
N ASP A 40 9.51 -0.41 -7.15
CA ASP A 40 8.99 -1.04 -5.93
C ASP A 40 9.18 -2.56 -5.98
N ARG A 41 8.86 -3.18 -7.11
CA ARG A 41 9.04 -4.62 -7.34
C ARG A 41 10.50 -5.05 -7.23
N LEU A 42 11.43 -4.26 -7.76
CA LEU A 42 12.86 -4.54 -7.67
C LEU A 42 13.41 -4.36 -6.26
N LEU A 43 12.93 -3.36 -5.51
CA LEU A 43 13.29 -3.16 -4.11
C LEU A 43 12.80 -4.32 -3.24
N HIS A 44 11.53 -4.71 -3.41
CA HIS A 44 10.95 -5.86 -2.72
C HIS A 44 11.74 -7.15 -3.02
N ARG A 45 12.05 -7.44 -4.29
CA ARG A 45 12.83 -8.64 -4.67
C ARG A 45 14.25 -8.65 -4.08
N ARG A 46 14.83 -7.49 -3.82
CA ARG A 46 16.17 -7.34 -3.22
C ARG A 46 16.13 -7.31 -1.68
N ASN A 47 14.94 -7.29 -1.09
CA ASN A 47 14.78 -7.27 0.36
C ASN A 47 15.27 -8.62 0.92
N PRO A 48 16.24 -8.62 1.86
CA PRO A 48 16.74 -9.86 2.47
C PRO A 48 15.79 -10.44 3.53
N LYS A 49 14.73 -9.69 3.90
CA LYS A 49 13.73 -10.15 4.87
C LYS A 49 12.88 -11.31 4.34
N PRO A 50 12.23 -12.09 5.21
CA PRO A 50 11.21 -13.07 4.81
C PRO A 50 10.13 -12.45 3.92
N GLU A 51 9.54 -13.26 3.03
CA GLU A 51 8.57 -12.79 2.01
C GLU A 51 7.43 -11.97 2.62
N ALA A 52 6.82 -12.44 3.70
CA ALA A 52 5.74 -11.73 4.40
C ALA A 52 6.17 -10.36 4.94
N GLU A 53 7.38 -10.23 5.48
CA GLU A 53 7.90 -8.95 5.96
C GLU A 53 8.26 -8.01 4.80
N ALA A 54 8.78 -8.56 3.70
CA ALA A 54 9.08 -7.80 2.50
C ALA A 54 7.81 -7.30 1.78
N ASP A 55 6.72 -8.06 1.83
CA ASP A 55 5.41 -7.65 1.35
C ASP A 55 4.84 -6.52 2.21
N LEU A 56 4.90 -6.66 3.53
CA LEU A 56 4.51 -5.63 4.48
C LEU A 56 5.24 -4.30 4.21
N ASP A 57 6.57 -4.34 4.08
CA ASP A 57 7.39 -3.17 3.75
C ASP A 57 6.95 -2.53 2.41
N MET A 58 6.68 -3.36 1.40
CA MET A 58 6.28 -2.85 0.09
C MET A 58 4.91 -2.18 0.16
N ILE A 59 3.92 -2.82 0.78
CA ILE A 59 2.56 -2.29 0.92
C ILE A 59 2.58 -0.98 1.72
N ALA A 60 3.33 -0.93 2.83
CA ALA A 60 3.51 0.30 3.62
C ALA A 60 4.03 1.45 2.73
N GLY A 61 5.08 1.20 1.94
CA GLY A 61 5.65 2.18 1.02
C GLY A 61 4.72 2.60 -0.13
N LEU A 62 3.74 1.77 -0.51
CA LEU A 62 2.68 2.16 -1.46
C LEU A 62 1.61 3.05 -0.80
N CYS A 63 1.41 2.91 0.51
CA CYS A 63 0.52 3.74 1.32
C CYS A 63 1.17 5.04 1.83
N GLY A 64 2.48 5.19 1.65
CA GLY A 64 3.23 6.31 2.21
C GLY A 64 3.40 6.21 3.74
N MET A 65 3.42 4.99 4.26
CA MET A 65 3.53 4.64 5.68
C MET A 65 4.79 3.81 5.93
N ASP A 66 5.16 3.66 7.19
CA ASP A 66 6.20 2.73 7.62
C ASP A 66 5.60 1.35 7.95
N ALA A 67 6.39 0.29 7.85
CA ALA A 67 5.92 -1.06 8.21
C ALA A 67 5.44 -1.15 9.67
N GLN A 68 6.00 -0.34 10.57
CA GLN A 68 5.55 -0.22 11.96
C GLN A 68 4.11 0.29 12.09
N ASP A 69 3.67 1.17 11.18
CA ASP A 69 2.28 1.60 11.15
C ASP A 69 1.39 0.37 10.87
N LEU A 70 1.69 -0.36 9.80
CA LEU A 70 0.86 -1.50 9.39
C LEU A 70 0.86 -2.65 10.42
N MET A 71 1.93 -2.85 11.19
CA MET A 71 1.97 -3.88 12.25
C MET A 71 1.01 -3.61 13.41
N ASN A 72 0.66 -2.35 13.65
CA ASN A 72 -0.29 -1.97 14.69
C ASN A 72 -1.72 -1.85 14.16
N MET A 73 -1.93 -2.03 12.85
CA MET A 73 -3.24 -2.00 12.22
C MET A 73 -3.98 -3.31 12.49
N GLU A 74 -5.31 -3.24 12.62
CA GLU A 74 -6.11 -4.46 12.67
C GLU A 74 -5.94 -5.28 11.37
N ALA A 75 -5.85 -6.60 11.53
CA ALA A 75 -5.62 -7.51 10.41
C ALA A 75 -6.69 -7.40 9.31
N CYS A 76 -7.93 -7.05 9.66
CA CYS A 76 -9.01 -6.89 8.68
C CYS A 76 -8.75 -5.74 7.70
N ASP A 77 -8.14 -4.65 8.17
CA ASP A 77 -7.82 -3.49 7.35
C ASP A 77 -6.52 -3.72 6.58
N TYR A 78 -5.54 -4.40 7.17
CA TYR A 78 -4.35 -4.85 6.43
C TYR A 78 -4.72 -5.76 5.24
N LEU A 79 -5.64 -6.72 5.43
CA LEU A 79 -6.14 -7.58 4.35
C LEU A 79 -6.84 -6.77 3.23
N ARG A 80 -7.47 -5.63 3.55
CA ARG A 80 -8.03 -4.72 2.54
C ARG A 80 -6.93 -4.05 1.72
N LEU A 81 -5.84 -3.63 2.37
CA LEU A 81 -4.66 -3.10 1.68
C LEU A 81 -4.06 -4.15 0.73
N GLU A 82 -3.88 -5.39 1.19
CA GLU A 82 -3.38 -6.50 0.36
C GLU A 82 -4.30 -6.78 -0.84
N LYS A 83 -5.62 -6.79 -0.62
CA LYS A 83 -6.60 -6.95 -1.70
C LYS A 83 -6.47 -5.84 -2.74
N GLN A 84 -6.34 -4.58 -2.31
CA GLN A 84 -6.18 -3.45 -3.22
C GLN A 84 -4.84 -3.49 -3.96
N PHE A 85 -3.76 -3.91 -3.30
CA PHE A 85 -2.48 -4.17 -3.94
C PHE A 85 -2.62 -5.19 -5.08
N ASN A 86 -3.30 -6.31 -4.82
CA ASN A 86 -3.58 -7.33 -5.84
C ASN A 86 -4.41 -6.79 -7.01
N VAL A 87 -5.36 -5.89 -6.78
CA VAL A 87 -6.11 -5.21 -7.85
C VAL A 87 -5.18 -4.40 -8.76
N PHE A 88 -4.16 -3.73 -8.21
CA PHE A 88 -3.21 -3.00 -9.05
C PHE A 88 -2.38 -3.92 -9.96
N LEU A 89 -2.16 -5.17 -9.57
CA LEU A 89 -1.43 -6.15 -10.40
C LEU A 89 -2.26 -6.65 -11.60
N LEU A 90 -3.57 -6.40 -11.61
CA LEU A 90 -4.44 -6.74 -12.73
C LEU A 90 -4.24 -5.75 -13.89
N PRO A 91 -4.45 -6.21 -15.15
CA PRO A 91 -4.54 -5.32 -16.31
C PRO A 91 -5.58 -4.22 -16.07
N PRO A 92 -5.37 -2.98 -16.56
CA PRO A 92 -6.28 -1.86 -16.30
C PRO A 92 -7.76 -2.17 -16.59
N ALA A 93 -8.05 -2.92 -17.66
CA ALA A 93 -9.40 -3.33 -18.04
C ALA A 93 -10.12 -4.23 -17.01
N ARG A 94 -9.38 -4.85 -16.07
CA ARG A 94 -9.90 -5.74 -15.02
C ARG A 94 -9.86 -5.11 -13.62
N ARG A 95 -9.41 -3.86 -13.52
CA ARG A 95 -9.47 -3.09 -12.27
C ARG A 95 -10.89 -2.56 -12.09
N THR A 96 -11.85 -3.43 -11.83
CA THR A 96 -13.17 -2.98 -11.38
C THR A 96 -13.00 -2.31 -10.02
N PRO A 97 -13.59 -1.12 -9.79
CA PRO A 97 -13.70 -0.60 -8.43
C PRO A 97 -14.47 -1.65 -7.63
N THR A 98 -13.85 -2.20 -6.60
CA THR A 98 -14.63 -2.94 -5.61
C THR A 98 -15.51 -1.88 -4.97
N ALA A 99 -16.79 -1.85 -5.36
CA ALA A 99 -17.78 -0.96 -4.77
C ALA A 99 -17.77 -1.17 -3.24
N SER A 100 -17.81 -0.04 -2.56
CA SER A 100 -17.80 0.14 -1.10
C SER A 100 -18.78 -0.75 -0.36
#